data_AF-A0A843LH83-F1
#
_entry.id   AF-A0A843LH83-F1
#
_cell.length_a   1.000
_cell.length_b   1.000
_cell.length_c   1.000
_cell.angle_alpha   90.00
_cell.angle_beta   90.00
_cell.angle_gamma   90.00
#
_symmetry.space_group_name_H-M   'P 1'
#
loop_
_entity.id
_entity.type
_entity.pdbx_description
1 polymer ?
#
loop_
_entity_poly.entity_id
_entity_poly.type
_entity_poly.pdbx_seq_one_letter_code
_entity_poly.pdbx_strand_id
1 'polypeptide(L)'
;MAKLQPKVQVDREMADSYLIRAQGAQASRKKGWQYSAALDYSEAGDYYVLAGDNIKAAECYGEFLKFVEEDKNLLDDHAVGDVKERLAALQKQGKLEKTVATASILTLLGSMFFLQSGFTGNAISNLTQTNSNWIGVGLFCVSIVCGIFVIRGK
;
A
#
# COMPACT_ATOMS: atom_id res chain seq x y z
N MET A 1 13.31 19.48 3.30
CA MET A 1 12.31 19.44 2.22
C MET A 1 12.82 18.51 1.13
N ALA A 2 12.35 17.26 1.10
CA ALA A 2 12.75 16.31 0.06
C ALA A 2 12.05 16.71 -1.24
N LYS A 3 12.81 17.14 -2.26
CA LYS A 3 12.26 17.39 -3.60
C LYS A 3 11.80 16.04 -4.16
N LEU A 4 10.51 15.93 -4.48
CA LEU A 4 9.97 14.80 -5.23
C LEU A 4 10.73 14.68 -6.56
N GLN A 5 10.91 13.45 -7.05
CA GLN A 5 11.47 13.25 -8.38
C GLN A 5 10.58 13.97 -9.40
N PRO A 6 11.15 14.64 -10.42
CA PRO A 6 10.39 15.51 -11.33
C PRO A 6 9.21 14.79 -12.00
N LYS A 7 9.33 13.48 -12.28
CA LYS A 7 8.25 12.67 -12.84
C LYS A 7 7.08 12.47 -11.87
N VAL A 8 7.37 12.08 -10.62
CA VAL A 8 6.37 11.87 -9.56
C VAL A 8 5.59 13.16 -9.25
N GLN A 9 6.28 14.31 -9.34
CA GLN A 9 5.63 15.59 -9.16
C GLN A 9 4.63 15.90 -10.29
N VAL A 10 4.99 15.64 -11.55
CA VAL A 10 4.09 15.81 -12.70
C VAL A 10 2.88 14.88 -12.59
N ASP A 11 3.09 13.62 -12.20
CA ASP A 11 1.99 12.66 -12.03
C ASP A 11 1.02 13.11 -10.93
N ARG A 12 1.52 13.64 -9.82
CA ARG A 12 0.68 14.21 -8.75
C ARG A 12 -0.08 15.46 -9.20
N GLU A 13 0.57 16.37 -9.93
CA GLU A 13 -0.08 17.57 -10.48
C GLU A 13 -1.19 17.21 -11.47
N MET A 14 -0.97 16.18 -12.31
CA MET A 14 -2.01 15.63 -13.17
C MET A 14 -3.19 15.10 -12.36
N ALA A 15 -2.94 14.27 -11.34
CA ALA A 15 -3.98 13.75 -10.46
C ALA A 15 -4.83 14.86 -9.83
N ASP A 16 -4.18 15.88 -9.26
CA ASP A 16 -4.85 17.02 -8.64
C ASP A 16 -5.69 17.79 -9.68
N SER A 17 -5.24 17.91 -10.93
CA SER A 17 -6.00 18.58 -11.99
C SER A 17 -7.29 17.84 -12.34
N TYR A 18 -7.26 16.51 -12.41
CA TYR A 18 -8.46 15.69 -12.65
C TYR A 18 -9.42 15.77 -11.47
N LEU A 19 -8.90 15.76 -10.24
CA LEU A 19 -9.72 15.92 -9.04
C LEU A 19 -10.45 17.28 -9.01
N ILE A 20 -9.77 18.37 -9.36
CA ILE A 20 -10.37 19.70 -9.47
C ILE A 20 -11.48 19.72 -10.54
N ARG A 21 -11.26 19.06 -11.68
CA ARG A 21 -12.29 18.94 -12.72
C ARG A 21 -13.50 18.14 -12.25
N ALA A 22 -13.30 17.01 -11.57
CA ALA A 22 -14.37 16.19 -11.02
C ALA A 22 -15.25 17.01 -10.04
N GLN A 23 -14.59 17.73 -9.13
CA GLN A 23 -15.27 18.63 -8.17
C GLN A 23 -15.99 19.79 -8.88
N GLY A 24 -15.37 20.37 -9.90
CA GLY A 24 -15.97 21.42 -10.72
C GLY A 24 -17.20 20.94 -11.48
N ALA A 25 -17.16 19.71 -12.04
CA ALA A 25 -18.31 19.08 -12.68
C ALA A 25 -19.45 18.89 -11.68
N GLN A 26 -19.14 18.37 -10.49
CA GLN A 26 -20.09 18.18 -9.39
C GLN A 26 -20.73 19.49 -8.91
N ALA A 27 -19.95 20.55 -8.81
CA ALA A 27 -20.45 21.89 -8.46
C ALA A 27 -21.34 22.48 -9.56
N SER A 28 -21.01 22.24 -10.83
CA SER A 28 -21.76 22.79 -11.97
C SER A 28 -23.14 22.16 -12.17
N ARG A 29 -23.33 20.90 -11.74
CA ARG A 29 -24.55 20.09 -11.91
C ARG A 29 -25.12 20.09 -13.35
N LYS A 30 -24.28 20.36 -14.38
CA LYS A 30 -24.70 20.37 -15.78
C LYS A 30 -25.12 18.97 -16.23
N LYS A 31 -26.01 18.83 -17.22
CA LYS A 31 -26.46 17.52 -17.72
C LYS A 31 -25.25 16.61 -18.03
N GLY A 32 -25.25 15.39 -17.48
CA GLY A 32 -24.14 14.43 -17.64
C GLY A 32 -22.93 14.66 -16.72
N TRP A 33 -23.02 15.57 -15.74
CA TRP A 33 -21.92 15.86 -14.82
C TRP A 33 -21.43 14.64 -14.02
N GLN A 34 -22.33 13.71 -13.67
CA GLN A 34 -22.00 12.49 -12.91
C GLN A 34 -21.04 11.60 -13.69
N TYR A 35 -21.30 11.42 -14.99
CA TYR A 35 -20.45 10.62 -15.88
C TYR A 35 -19.05 11.23 -15.99
N SER A 36 -18.97 12.54 -16.26
CA SER A 36 -17.70 13.24 -16.35
C SER A 36 -16.93 13.22 -15.03
N ALA A 37 -17.62 13.43 -13.90
CA ALA A 37 -16.98 13.41 -12.58
C ALA A 37 -16.46 12.03 -12.25
N ALA A 38 -17.22 10.96 -12.52
CA ALA A 38 -16.78 9.59 -12.31
C ALA A 38 -15.50 9.29 -13.09
N LEU A 39 -15.46 9.57 -14.40
CA LEU A 39 -14.24 9.37 -15.19
C LEU A 39 -13.05 10.16 -14.65
N ASP A 40 -13.25 11.44 -14.29
CA ASP A 40 -12.18 12.25 -13.73
C ASP A 40 -11.67 11.70 -12.39
N TYR A 41 -12.53 11.09 -11.55
CA TYR A 41 -12.10 10.37 -10.35
C TYR A 41 -11.31 9.08 -10.67
N SER A 42 -11.71 8.32 -11.69
CA SER A 42 -10.92 7.17 -12.16
C SER A 42 -9.51 7.60 -12.55
N GLU A 43 -9.39 8.67 -13.34
CA GLU A 43 -8.09 9.05 -13.88
C GLU A 43 -7.21 9.70 -12.82
N ALA A 44 -7.80 10.49 -11.91
CA ALA A 44 -7.09 10.96 -10.72
C ALA A 44 -6.54 9.79 -9.90
N GLY A 45 -7.31 8.70 -9.77
CA GLY A 45 -6.87 7.46 -9.14
C GLY A 45 -5.63 6.87 -9.80
N ASP A 46 -5.64 6.71 -11.12
CA ASP A 46 -4.52 6.18 -11.90
C ASP A 46 -3.24 7.01 -11.72
N TYR A 47 -3.36 8.34 -11.78
CA TYR A 47 -2.21 9.23 -11.59
C TYR A 47 -1.69 9.23 -10.14
N TYR A 48 -2.57 9.08 -9.14
CA TYR A 48 -2.11 8.89 -7.76
C TYR A 48 -1.37 7.55 -7.57
N VAL A 49 -1.76 6.48 -8.27
CA VAL A 49 -0.97 5.23 -8.29
C VAL A 49 0.43 5.47 -8.87
N LEU A 50 0.52 6.18 -10.00
CA LEU A 50 1.82 6.52 -10.61
C LEU A 50 2.68 7.38 -9.68
N ALA A 51 2.06 8.28 -8.92
CA ALA A 51 2.73 9.09 -7.91
C ALA A 51 3.09 8.31 -6.63
N GLY A 52 2.66 7.05 -6.49
CA GLY A 52 2.86 6.20 -5.31
C GLY A 52 1.94 6.52 -4.13
N ASP A 53 0.92 7.34 -4.33
CA ASP A 53 -0.05 7.75 -3.29
C ASP A 53 -1.28 6.82 -3.32
N ASN A 54 -1.05 5.56 -2.91
CA ASN A 54 -2.06 4.50 -2.96
C ASN A 54 -3.30 4.78 -2.10
N ILE A 55 -3.17 5.63 -1.07
CA ILE A 55 -4.31 6.03 -0.23
C ILE A 55 -5.25 6.92 -1.03
N LYS A 56 -4.72 8.00 -1.62
CA LYS A 56 -5.51 8.90 -2.47
C LYS A 56 -6.07 8.20 -3.69
N ALA A 57 -5.31 7.27 -4.28
CA ALA A 57 -5.80 6.46 -5.39
C ALA A 57 -7.03 5.64 -4.99
N ALA A 58 -6.98 4.97 -3.83
CA ALA A 58 -8.12 4.20 -3.32
C ALA A 58 -9.34 5.07 -2.98
N GLU A 59 -9.12 6.29 -2.46
CA GLU A 59 -10.19 7.26 -2.24
C GLU A 59 -10.87 7.66 -3.56
N CYS A 60 -10.09 7.97 -4.59
CA CYS A 60 -10.61 8.35 -5.90
C CYS A 60 -11.43 7.23 -6.56
N TYR A 61 -10.93 5.99 -6.54
CA TYR A 61 -11.71 4.84 -7.00
C TYR A 61 -12.98 4.60 -6.15
N GLY A 62 -12.90 4.88 -4.84
CA GLY A 62 -14.08 4.83 -3.96
C GLY A 62 -15.15 5.83 -4.38
N GLU A 63 -14.77 7.08 -4.68
CA GLU A 63 -15.71 8.10 -5.19
C GLU A 63 -16.31 7.71 -6.54
N PHE A 64 -15.50 7.18 -7.48
CA PHE A 64 -16.00 6.63 -8.74
C PHE A 64 -17.10 5.58 -8.50
N LEU A 65 -16.87 4.63 -7.59
CA LEU A 65 -17.82 3.56 -7.31
C LEU A 65 -19.12 4.05 -6.67
N LYS A 66 -19.09 5.15 -5.91
CA LYS A 66 -20.32 5.76 -5.37
C LYS A 66 -21.23 6.26 -6.48
N PHE A 67 -20.69 6.89 -7.53
CA PHE A 67 -21.49 7.34 -8.66
C PHE A 67 -22.14 6.17 -9.41
N VAL A 68 -21.40 5.07 -9.57
CA VAL A 68 -21.92 3.84 -10.20
C VAL A 68 -22.96 3.15 -9.31
N GLU A 69 -22.82 3.24 -7.99
CA GLU A 69 -23.81 2.71 -7.06
C GLU A 69 -25.10 3.54 -7.07
N GLU A 70 -24.99 4.86 -7.19
CA GLU A 70 -26.12 5.78 -7.37
C GLU A 70 -26.85 5.57 -8.71
N ASP A 71 -26.10 5.35 -9.79
CA ASP A 71 -26.65 5.05 -11.12
C ASP A 71 -25.87 3.93 -11.79
N LYS A 72 -26.43 2.71 -11.75
CA LYS A 72 -25.82 1.50 -12.32
C LYS A 72 -25.71 1.53 -13.84
N ASN A 73 -26.45 2.39 -14.52
CA ASN A 73 -26.39 2.54 -15.97
C ASN A 73 -25.49 3.71 -16.40
N LEU A 74 -24.81 4.36 -15.45
CA LEU A 74 -23.96 5.51 -15.72
C LEU A 74 -22.77 5.14 -16.63
N LEU A 75 -22.18 3.97 -16.39
CA LEU A 75 -20.97 3.49 -17.05
C LEU A 75 -21.12 2.01 -17.42
N ASP A 76 -20.35 1.57 -18.42
CA ASP A 76 -20.31 0.18 -18.83
C ASP A 76 -19.69 -0.71 -17.74
N ASP A 77 -20.23 -1.93 -17.57
CA ASP A 77 -19.79 -2.90 -16.57
C ASP A 77 -18.29 -3.22 -16.66
N HIS A 78 -17.69 -3.15 -17.86
CA HIS A 78 -16.26 -3.35 -18.06
C HIS A 78 -15.43 -2.26 -17.36
N ALA A 79 -15.80 -0.99 -17.55
CA ALA A 79 -15.10 0.14 -16.93
C ALA A 79 -15.20 0.08 -15.40
N VAL A 80 -16.37 -0.34 -14.89
CA VAL A 80 -16.59 -0.52 -13.46
C VAL A 80 -15.77 -1.71 -12.91
N GLY A 81 -15.69 -2.79 -13.67
CA GLY A 81 -14.89 -3.98 -13.34
C GLY A 81 -13.42 -3.64 -13.18
N ASP A 82 -12.86 -2.90 -14.13
CA ASP A 82 -11.45 -2.47 -14.12
C ASP A 82 -11.12 -1.66 -12.86
N VAL A 83 -11.93 -0.67 -12.51
CA VAL A 83 -11.72 0.17 -11.32
C VAL A 83 -11.83 -0.66 -10.04
N LYS A 84 -12.77 -1.61 -9.96
CA LYS A 84 -12.89 -2.52 -8.80
C LYS A 84 -11.66 -3.39 -8.64
N GLU A 85 -11.12 -3.92 -9.74
CA GLU A 85 -9.90 -4.73 -9.71
C GLU A 85 -8.70 -3.91 -9.23
N ARG A 86 -8.53 -2.69 -9.75
CA ARG A 86 -7.48 -1.76 -9.32
C ARG A 86 -7.59 -1.43 -7.82
N LEU A 87 -8.79 -1.12 -7.34
CA LEU A 87 -9.03 -0.87 -5.91
C LEU A 87 -8.70 -2.10 -5.05
N ALA A 88 -9.10 -3.30 -5.49
CA ALA A 88 -8.79 -4.55 -4.80
C ALA A 88 -7.27 -4.83 -4.77
N ALA A 89 -6.55 -4.50 -5.85
CA ALA A 89 -5.10 -4.62 -5.91
C ALA A 89 -4.40 -3.70 -4.90
N LEU A 90 -4.82 -2.44 -4.80
CA LEU A 90 -4.31 -1.49 -3.81
C LEU A 90 -4.54 -1.96 -2.37
N GLN A 91 -5.74 -2.47 -2.07
CA GLN A 91 -6.06 -3.01 -0.75
C GLN A 91 -5.21 -4.24 -0.39
N LYS A 92 -4.91 -5.10 -1.37
CA LYS A 92 -4.01 -6.25 -1.18
C LYS A 92 -2.58 -5.80 -0.89
N GLN A 93 -2.07 -4.81 -1.61
CA GLN A 93 -0.73 -4.27 -1.37
C GLN A 93 -0.60 -3.68 0.04
N GLY A 94 -1.54 -2.83 0.47
CA GLY A 94 -1.49 -2.23 1.81
C GLY A 94 -1.59 -3.24 2.96
N LYS A 95 -2.35 -4.34 2.77
CA LYS A 95 -2.35 -5.45 3.75
C LYS A 95 -0.99 -6.14 3.82
N LEU A 96 -0.37 -6.39 2.67
CA LEU A 96 0.90 -7.09 2.60
C LEU A 96 2.04 -6.29 3.23
N GLU A 97 2.08 -4.97 3.03
CA GLU A 97 3.07 -4.09 3.68
C GLU A 97 2.96 -4.14 5.21
N LYS A 98 1.73 -4.08 5.76
CA LYS A 98 1.51 -4.19 7.20
C LYS A 98 1.96 -5.54 7.75
N THR A 99 1.64 -6.63 7.04
CA THR A 99 2.05 -7.98 7.45
C THR A 99 3.56 -8.13 7.43
N VAL A 100 4.24 -7.66 6.37
CA VAL A 100 5.70 -7.73 6.25
C VAL A 100 6.38 -6.86 7.32
N ALA A 101 5.89 -5.63 7.54
CA ALA A 101 6.43 -4.76 8.59
C ALA A 101 6.29 -5.40 9.98
N THR A 102 5.11 -5.93 10.30
CA THR A 102 4.85 -6.61 11.58
C THR A 102 5.74 -7.85 11.75
N ALA A 103 5.85 -8.67 10.70
CA ALA A 103 6.72 -9.84 10.72
C ALA A 103 8.19 -9.45 10.96
N SER A 104 8.69 -8.41 10.26
CA SER A 104 10.07 -7.95 10.43
C SER A 104 10.36 -7.44 11.85
N ILE A 105 9.42 -6.72 12.48
CA ILE A 105 9.54 -6.25 13.86
C ILE A 105 9.56 -7.44 14.83
N LEU A 106 8.63 -8.40 14.68
CA LEU A 106 8.58 -9.58 15.54
C LEU A 106 9.83 -10.45 15.39
N THR A 107 10.34 -10.63 14.18
CA THR A 107 11.57 -11.37 13.93
C THR A 107 12.79 -10.65 14.51
N LEU A 108 12.87 -9.32 14.38
CA LEU A 108 13.94 -8.52 14.96
C LEU A 108 13.92 -8.62 16.50
N LEU A 109 12.77 -8.43 17.12
CA LEU A 109 12.60 -8.56 18.57
C LEU A 109 12.92 -9.99 19.04
N GLY A 110 12.45 -11.01 18.33
CA GLY A 110 12.77 -12.41 18.64
C GLY A 110 14.28 -12.69 18.61
N SER A 111 15.00 -12.16 17.62
CA SER A 111 16.46 -12.29 17.56
C SER A 111 17.18 -11.56 18.69
N MET A 112 16.65 -10.40 19.11
CA MET A 112 17.22 -9.58 20.19
C MET A 112 17.07 -10.27 21.57
N PHE A 113 15.96 -10.99 21.78
CA PHE A 113 15.76 -11.81 22.98
C PHE A 113 16.79 -12.93 23.13
N PHE A 114 17.20 -13.57 22.03
CA PHE A 114 18.22 -14.63 22.04
C PHE A 114 19.66 -14.11 22.17
N LEU A 115 19.91 -12.83 21.89
CA LEU A 115 21.24 -12.21 21.98
C LEU A 115 21.48 -11.48 23.31
N GLN A 116 20.43 -11.14 24.07
CA GLN A 116 20.57 -10.40 25.32
C GLN A 116 20.90 -11.35 26.49
N SER A 117 22.14 -11.26 26.99
CA SER A 117 22.71 -12.13 28.04
C SER A 117 22.04 -12.07 29.42
N GLY A 118 21.00 -11.23 29.59
CA GLY A 118 20.33 -10.98 30.87
C GLY A 118 18.83 -11.23 30.90
N PHE A 119 18.15 -11.52 29.78
CA PHE A 119 16.70 -11.68 29.78
C PHE A 119 16.21 -13.12 29.51
N THR A 120 16.56 -13.81 28.43
CA THR A 120 16.04 -15.19 28.24
C THR A 120 16.72 -15.97 27.11
N GLY A 121 17.45 -17.02 27.49
CA GLY A 121 17.94 -18.07 26.59
C GLY A 121 18.50 -19.25 27.39
N ASN A 122 19.26 -18.95 28.45
CA ASN A 122 19.73 -19.95 29.42
C ASN A 122 18.62 -20.54 30.30
N ALA A 123 17.58 -19.77 30.65
CA ALA A 123 16.56 -20.17 31.62
C ALA A 123 15.48 -21.12 31.07
N ILE A 124 15.14 -21.01 29.78
CA ILE A 124 14.06 -21.81 29.15
C ILE A 124 14.59 -23.14 28.58
N SER A 125 15.89 -23.20 28.23
CA SER A 125 16.45 -24.36 27.51
C SER A 125 17.58 -25.10 28.23
N ASN A 126 18.02 -24.65 29.42
CA ASN A 126 19.19 -25.22 30.12
C ASN A 126 20.43 -25.33 29.22
N LEU A 127 20.56 -24.42 28.24
CA LEU A 127 21.69 -24.36 27.32
C LEU A 127 22.76 -23.45 27.92
N THR A 128 24.02 -23.84 27.79
CA THR A 128 25.17 -23.02 28.15
C THR A 128 25.20 -21.74 27.30
N GLN A 129 25.66 -20.63 27.89
CA GLN A 129 25.65 -19.27 27.32
C GLN A 129 26.25 -19.20 25.89
N THR A 130 27.26 -20.02 25.60
CA THR A 130 27.87 -20.14 24.27
C THR A 130 26.91 -20.71 23.23
N ASN A 131 26.12 -21.73 23.58
CA ASN A 131 25.21 -22.41 22.66
C ASN A 131 23.98 -21.55 22.33
N SER A 132 23.46 -20.79 23.30
CA SER A 132 22.36 -19.83 23.05
C SER A 132 22.77 -18.70 22.10
N ASN A 133 23.98 -18.16 22.24
CA ASN A 133 24.48 -17.12 21.34
C ASN A 133 24.61 -17.61 19.89
N TRP A 134 25.11 -18.83 19.68
CA TRP A 134 25.23 -19.41 18.33
C TRP A 134 23.88 -19.66 17.66
N ILE A 135 22.86 -20.08 18.42
CA ILE A 135 21.50 -20.25 17.92
C ILE A 135 20.89 -18.90 17.54
N GLY A 136 21.08 -17.86 18.37
CA GLY A 136 20.62 -16.50 18.08
C GLY A 136 21.24 -15.94 16.80
N VAL A 137 22.57 -16.08 16.63
CA VAL A 137 23.28 -15.66 15.40
C VAL A 137 22.80 -16.46 14.18
N GLY A 138 22.60 -17.78 14.32
CA GLY A 138 22.07 -18.61 13.25
C GLY A 138 20.69 -18.16 12.76
N LEU A 139 19.75 -17.93 13.70
CA LEU A 139 18.42 -17.43 13.38
C LEU A 139 18.45 -16.02 12.78
N PHE A 140 19.39 -15.17 13.22
CA PHE A 140 19.59 -13.83 12.68
C PHE A 140 20.10 -13.85 11.23
N CYS A 141 21.06 -14.73 10.91
CA CYS A 141 21.55 -14.88 9.54
C CYS A 141 20.46 -15.44 8.61
N VAL A 142 19.70 -16.44 9.06
CA VAL A 142 18.59 -17.01 8.28
C VAL A 142 17.50 -15.96 8.02
N SER A 143 17.17 -15.13 9.01
CA SER A 143 16.16 -14.07 8.83
C SER A 143 16.59 -13.00 7.83
N ILE A 144 17.87 -12.60 7.82
CA ILE A 144 18.42 -11.67 6.82
C ILE A 144 18.35 -12.27 5.42
N VAL A 145 18.76 -13.54 5.26
CA VAL A 145 18.76 -14.21 3.95
C VAL A 145 17.33 -14.36 3.41
N CYS A 146 16.38 -14.79 4.25
CA CYS A 146 14.96 -14.85 3.88
C CYS A 146 14.39 -13.46 3.55
N GLY A 147 14.75 -12.43 4.33
CA GLY A 147 14.33 -11.05 4.07
C GLY A 147 14.79 -10.53 2.72
N ILE A 148 16.05 -10.77 2.34
CA ILE A 148 16.62 -10.34 1.06
C ILE A 148 15.94 -11.06 -0.11
N PHE A 149 15.67 -12.36 0.01
CA PHE A 149 14.98 -13.12 -1.04
C PHE A 149 13.53 -12.69 -1.24
N VAL A 150 12.79 -12.40 -0.16
CA VAL A 150 11.40 -11.91 -0.25
C VAL A 150 11.33 -10.52 -0.87
N ILE A 151 12.33 -9.65 -0.62
CA ILE A 151 12.39 -8.31 -1.22
C ILE A 151 12.79 -8.37 -2.70
N ARG A 152 13.69 -9.30 -3.10
CA ARG A 152 14.11 -9.47 -4.50
C ARG A 152 13.13 -10.24 -5.40
N GLY A 153 12.20 -10.97 -4.82
CA GLY A 153 11.17 -11.73 -5.54
C GLY A 153 9.95 -10.91 -5.98
N LYS A 154 9.93 -9.62 -5.66
CA LYS A 154 8.97 -8.62 -6.17
C LYS A 154 9.69 -7.67 -7.12
#